data_AF-A0A946TD07-F1
#
_entry.id   AF-A0A946TD07-F1
#
_cell.length_a   1.000
_cell.length_b   1.000
_cell.length_c   1.000
_cell.angle_alpha   90.00
_cell.angle_beta   90.00
_cell.angle_gamma   90.00
#
_symmetry.space_group_name_H-M   'P 1'
#
loop_
_entity.id
_entity.type
_entity.pdbx_description
1 polymer ?
#
loop_
_entity_poly.entity_id
_entity_poly.type
_entity_poly.pdbx_seq_one_letter_code
_entity_poly.pdbx_strand_id
1 'polypeptide(L)'
;MPNNIATVLSRQDTWRGRSQRMPSRNISTGYNNLDLLLQGGWPASALVELMPQQPGIGELSLLLPTIKHYADNNPLCVWLDPPYQPYAPRLAAADIALDKLLVVRSKNHAEWLWAAEQSIRSGALLLAWTGSPPPRYADLRKLQLAAADSSNPAFLFSSPKALSAPSPATLRLELKSLEVNQLLLTVRKQRGVAGGACLHLSLGEANSQRTNLALLPADRHRTYPTQQLNN
;
A
#
# COMPACT_ATOMS: atom_id res chain seq x y z
N MET A 1 -37.39 15.78 3.79
CA MET A 1 -36.66 14.92 2.83
C MET A 1 -36.89 13.48 3.22
N PRO A 2 -37.68 12.68 2.48
CA PRO A 2 -37.97 11.32 2.90
C PRO A 2 -36.71 10.45 2.69
N ASN A 3 -36.15 9.95 3.79
CA ASN A 3 -35.10 8.94 3.79
C ASN A 3 -35.65 7.67 3.15
N ASN A 4 -35.35 7.47 1.87
CA ASN A 4 -35.80 6.28 1.14
C ASN A 4 -35.05 5.05 1.69
N ILE A 5 -35.78 4.06 2.17
CA ILE A 5 -35.21 2.80 2.67
C ILE A 5 -34.36 2.13 1.59
N ALA A 6 -34.66 2.36 0.30
CA ALA A 6 -33.88 1.87 -0.82
C ALA A 6 -32.42 2.34 -0.80
N THR A 7 -32.15 3.61 -0.45
CA THR A 7 -30.79 4.16 -0.39
C THR A 7 -30.00 3.70 0.83
N VAL A 8 -30.67 3.37 1.94
CA VAL A 8 -30.02 2.72 3.10
C VAL A 8 -29.69 1.28 2.76
N LEU A 9 -30.63 0.57 2.16
CA LEU A 9 -30.45 -0.83 1.79
C LEU A 9 -29.33 -0.97 0.75
N SER A 10 -29.12 -0.05 -0.19
CA SER A 10 -28.08 -0.17 -1.23
C SER A 10 -26.64 -0.03 -0.70
N ARG A 11 -26.45 0.37 0.56
CA ARG A 11 -25.11 0.50 1.14
C ARG A 11 -24.48 -0.85 1.42
N GLN A 12 -23.21 -1.00 1.08
CA GLN A 12 -22.45 -2.24 1.27
C GLN A 12 -22.21 -2.60 2.74
N ASP A 13 -22.42 -1.65 3.67
CA ASP A 13 -22.25 -1.81 5.10
C ASP A 13 -23.54 -2.19 5.86
N THR A 14 -24.68 -2.29 5.18
CA THR A 14 -25.95 -2.68 5.79
C THR A 14 -26.06 -4.20 5.86
N TRP A 15 -26.10 -4.75 7.08
CA TRP A 15 -26.31 -6.17 7.29
C TRP A 15 -27.74 -6.57 6.88
N ARG A 16 -27.85 -7.39 5.83
CA ARG A 16 -29.13 -7.96 5.37
C ARG A 16 -29.13 -9.46 5.68
N GLY A 17 -30.01 -9.90 6.59
CA GLY A 17 -30.09 -11.29 7.07
C GLY A 17 -30.41 -12.37 6.02
N ARG A 18 -30.68 -11.98 4.76
CA ARG A 18 -30.83 -12.85 3.58
C ARG A 18 -30.15 -12.27 2.33
N SER A 19 -29.04 -11.55 2.46
CA SER A 19 -28.35 -11.05 1.27
C SER A 19 -27.75 -12.21 0.49
N GLN A 20 -28.28 -12.46 -0.71
CA GLN A 20 -27.43 -12.98 -1.78
C GLN A 20 -26.20 -12.07 -1.87
N ARG A 21 -25.04 -12.70 -1.73
CA ARG A 21 -23.71 -12.09 -1.75
C ARG A 21 -23.61 -11.24 -3.01
N MET A 22 -23.51 -9.91 -2.88
CA MET A 22 -22.97 -9.13 -3.99
C MET A 22 -21.49 -9.53 -4.09
N PRO A 23 -21.02 -10.03 -5.24
CA PRO A 23 -19.61 -10.30 -5.42
C PRO A 23 -18.85 -9.00 -5.20
N SER A 24 -17.97 -8.96 -4.20
CA SER A 24 -16.99 -7.89 -4.11
C SER A 24 -16.15 -7.98 -5.38
N ARG A 25 -16.13 -6.91 -6.16
CA ARG A 25 -15.23 -6.85 -7.31
C ARG A 25 -13.82 -6.95 -6.73
N ASN A 26 -13.06 -7.95 -7.13
CA ASN A 26 -11.66 -8.08 -6.74
C ASN A 26 -10.78 -7.76 -7.94
N ILE A 27 -9.59 -7.26 -7.68
CA ILE A 27 -8.63 -6.80 -8.67
C ILE A 27 -7.38 -7.64 -8.52
N SER A 28 -6.91 -8.23 -9.61
CA SER A 28 -5.72 -9.07 -9.57
C SER A 28 -4.54 -8.31 -8.96
N THR A 29 -3.82 -8.99 -8.09
CA THR A 29 -2.56 -8.53 -7.51
C THR A 29 -1.39 -8.63 -8.49
N GLY A 30 -1.57 -9.33 -9.61
CA GLY A 30 -0.51 -9.71 -10.54
C GLY A 30 0.21 -11.01 -10.14
N TYR A 31 -0.14 -11.62 -9.01
CA TYR A 31 0.43 -12.87 -8.53
C TYR A 31 -0.69 -13.90 -8.28
N ASN A 32 -0.73 -14.97 -9.08
CA ASN A 32 -1.81 -15.97 -9.02
C ASN A 32 -1.99 -16.60 -7.64
N ASN A 33 -0.89 -16.89 -6.95
CA ASN A 33 -0.89 -17.47 -5.60
C ASN A 33 -1.48 -16.49 -4.56
N LEU A 34 -1.19 -15.19 -4.69
CA LEU A 34 -1.76 -14.17 -3.83
C LEU A 34 -3.23 -13.93 -4.16
N ASP A 35 -3.61 -13.95 -5.43
CA ASP A 35 -5.01 -13.86 -5.84
C ASP A 35 -5.83 -15.01 -5.25
N LEU A 36 -5.31 -16.24 -5.27
CA LEU A 36 -5.95 -17.38 -4.61
C LEU A 36 -6.10 -17.18 -3.09
N LEU A 37 -5.04 -16.75 -2.41
CA LEU A 37 -5.09 -16.46 -0.97
C LEU A 37 -6.14 -15.39 -0.65
N LEU A 38 -6.22 -14.35 -1.48
CA LEU A 38 -7.13 -13.22 -1.28
C LEU A 38 -8.52 -13.46 -1.89
N GLN A 39 -8.86 -14.67 -2.34
CA GLN A 39 -10.14 -15.01 -2.97
C GLN A 39 -10.46 -14.13 -4.20
N GLY A 40 -9.47 -13.89 -5.07
CA GLY A 40 -9.60 -13.14 -6.32
C GLY A 40 -8.78 -11.85 -6.40
N GLY A 41 -7.90 -11.59 -5.43
CA GLY A 41 -7.00 -10.43 -5.40
C GLY A 41 -7.41 -9.33 -4.42
N TRP A 42 -7.01 -8.09 -4.69
CA TRP A 42 -7.34 -6.95 -3.85
C TRP A 42 -8.86 -6.69 -3.84
N PRO A 43 -9.49 -6.51 -2.67
CA PRO A 43 -10.88 -6.08 -2.64
C PRO A 43 -11.00 -4.68 -3.24
N ALA A 44 -11.80 -4.52 -4.29
CA ALA A 44 -12.13 -3.19 -4.81
C ALA A 44 -12.96 -2.43 -3.78
N SER A 45 -12.95 -1.10 -3.87
CA SER A 45 -13.77 -0.24 -3.00
C SER A 45 -13.50 -0.46 -1.51
N ALA A 46 -12.23 -0.69 -1.14
CA ALA A 46 -11.88 -1.10 0.21
C ALA A 46 -10.59 -0.46 0.69
N LEU A 47 -10.54 -0.23 2.00
CA LEU A 47 -9.32 0.11 2.72
C LEU A 47 -8.52 -1.17 2.99
N VAL A 48 -7.29 -1.19 2.49
CA VAL A 48 -6.33 -2.28 2.65
C VAL A 48 -5.15 -1.77 3.49
N GLU A 49 -4.88 -2.41 4.62
CA GLU A 49 -3.68 -2.12 5.42
C GLU A 49 -2.57 -3.12 5.09
N LEU A 50 -1.41 -2.58 4.70
CA LEU A 50 -0.16 -3.32 4.54
C LEU A 50 0.76 -2.94 5.70
N MET A 51 1.30 -3.94 6.36
CA MET A 51 2.02 -3.76 7.62
C MET A 51 3.42 -4.34 7.48
N PRO A 52 4.31 -3.67 6.74
CA PRO A 52 5.67 -4.12 6.54
C PRO A 52 6.46 -4.04 7.85
N GLN A 53 7.26 -5.06 8.13
CA GLN A 53 8.17 -5.08 9.29
C GLN A 53 9.07 -3.83 9.34
N GLN A 54 9.53 -3.40 8.17
CA GLN A 54 10.29 -2.18 7.94
C GLN A 54 10.10 -1.71 6.50
N PRO A 55 10.26 -0.41 6.19
CA PRO A 55 10.26 0.05 4.81
C PRO A 55 11.38 -0.59 3.97
N GLY A 56 11.12 -0.86 2.70
CA GLY A 56 12.12 -1.33 1.73
C GLY A 56 12.34 -2.84 1.67
N ILE A 57 11.42 -3.64 2.22
CA ILE A 57 11.44 -5.12 2.14
C ILE A 57 10.85 -5.64 0.82
N GLY A 58 10.22 -4.78 0.02
CA GLY A 58 9.58 -5.14 -1.25
C GLY A 58 8.07 -4.94 -1.23
N GLU A 59 7.53 -4.29 -0.19
CA GLU A 59 6.12 -3.94 -0.06
C GLU A 59 5.60 -3.09 -1.22
N LEU A 60 6.46 -2.25 -1.81
CA LEU A 60 6.12 -1.49 -3.00
C LEU A 60 6.22 -2.35 -4.27
N SER A 61 7.23 -3.23 -4.35
CA SER A 61 7.38 -4.20 -5.46
C SER A 61 6.15 -5.11 -5.58
N LEU A 62 5.57 -5.51 -4.45
CA LEU A 62 4.31 -6.24 -4.38
C LEU A 62 3.17 -5.51 -5.11
N LEU A 63 3.15 -4.17 -5.05
CA LEU A 63 2.09 -3.34 -5.64
C LEU A 63 2.41 -2.85 -7.04
N LEU A 64 3.61 -3.06 -7.59
CA LEU A 64 3.95 -2.61 -8.95
C LEU A 64 2.95 -3.11 -10.01
N PRO A 65 2.53 -4.39 -10.02
CA PRO A 65 1.53 -4.84 -11.00
C PRO A 65 0.19 -4.11 -10.84
N THR A 66 -0.22 -3.84 -9.60
CA THR A 66 -1.44 -3.08 -9.30
C THR A 66 -1.32 -1.62 -9.72
N ILE A 67 -0.20 -0.96 -9.43
CA ILE A 67 0.06 0.42 -9.85
C ILE A 67 0.05 0.51 -11.37
N LYS A 68 0.70 -0.43 -12.07
CA LYS A 68 0.69 -0.49 -13.53
C LYS A 68 -0.73 -0.65 -14.08
N HIS A 69 -1.49 -1.61 -13.57
CA HIS A 69 -2.88 -1.83 -13.97
C HIS A 69 -3.71 -0.54 -13.87
N TYR A 70 -3.51 0.23 -12.79
CA TYR A 70 -4.21 1.49 -12.60
C TYR A 70 -3.68 2.63 -13.48
N ALA A 71 -2.37 2.77 -13.64
CA ALA A 71 -1.80 3.78 -14.53
C ALA A 71 -2.28 3.61 -15.98
N ASP A 72 -2.41 2.36 -16.45
CA ASP A 72 -2.86 2.02 -17.80
C ASP A 72 -4.37 2.31 -18.02
N ASN A 73 -5.18 2.34 -16.95
CA ASN A 73 -6.63 2.58 -17.03
C ASN A 73 -7.04 4.04 -16.78
N ASN A 74 -6.08 4.98 -16.82
CA ASN A 74 -6.19 6.44 -16.58
C ASN A 74 -6.29 7.02 -15.15
N PRO A 75 -6.58 6.32 -14.03
CA PRO A 75 -6.56 6.97 -12.73
C PRO A 75 -5.16 7.37 -12.30
N LEU A 76 -5.08 8.52 -11.62
CA LEU A 76 -3.87 8.97 -10.95
C LEU A 76 -3.52 8.01 -9.80
N CYS A 77 -2.22 7.83 -9.57
CA CYS A 77 -1.67 7.11 -8.43
C CYS A 77 -1.08 8.12 -7.44
N VAL A 78 -1.72 8.28 -6.28
CA VAL A 78 -1.29 9.25 -5.26
C VAL A 78 -0.45 8.54 -4.20
N TRP A 79 0.78 8.99 -4.02
CA TRP A 79 1.69 8.52 -2.99
C TRP A 79 1.76 9.57 -1.89
N LEU A 80 1.06 9.32 -0.79
CA LEU A 80 0.94 10.25 0.33
C LEU A 80 1.98 9.92 1.40
N ASP A 81 2.92 10.85 1.59
CA ASP A 81 4.02 10.78 2.56
C ASP A 81 4.92 9.53 2.48
N PRO A 82 5.39 9.10 1.29
CA PRO A 82 6.29 7.96 1.20
C PRO A 82 7.58 8.18 2.02
N PRO A 83 8.06 7.19 2.80
CA PRO A 83 9.15 7.39 3.76
C PRO A 83 10.46 7.85 3.10
N TYR A 84 10.65 7.52 1.83
CA TYR A 84 11.80 7.92 1.02
C TYR A 84 11.35 8.49 -0.32
N GLN A 85 12.30 9.07 -1.06
CA GLN A 85 12.05 9.53 -2.42
C GLN A 85 11.80 8.31 -3.34
N PRO A 86 10.66 8.26 -4.06
CA PRO A 86 10.43 7.22 -5.07
C PRO A 86 11.50 7.25 -6.15
N TYR A 87 12.05 6.08 -6.48
CA TYR A 87 13.07 5.96 -7.52
C TYR A 87 12.43 5.81 -8.91
N ALA A 88 12.29 6.94 -9.62
CA ALA A 88 11.61 7.01 -10.91
C ALA A 88 12.11 6.02 -11.98
N PRO A 89 13.42 5.75 -12.15
CA PRO A 89 13.89 4.78 -13.15
C PRO A 89 13.36 3.36 -12.91
N ARG A 90 13.18 2.93 -11.66
CA ARG A 90 12.61 1.61 -11.35
C ARG A 90 11.13 1.52 -11.69
N LEU A 91 10.39 2.62 -11.55
CA LEU A 91 8.99 2.70 -11.93
C LEU A 91 8.83 2.69 -13.46
N ALA A 92 9.67 3.44 -14.17
CA ALA A 92 9.71 3.42 -15.63
C ALA A 92 10.08 2.03 -16.17
N ALA A 93 11.05 1.35 -15.55
CA ALA A 93 11.41 -0.03 -15.89
C ALA A 93 10.32 -1.07 -15.56
N ALA A 94 9.31 -0.69 -14.79
CA ALA A 94 8.12 -1.49 -14.52
C ALA A 94 6.93 -1.07 -15.40
N ASP A 95 7.17 -0.29 -16.47
CA ASP A 95 6.17 0.24 -17.40
C ASP A 95 5.06 1.04 -16.71
N ILE A 96 5.43 1.83 -15.69
CA ILE A 96 4.53 2.76 -15.01
C ILE A 96 4.75 4.17 -15.56
N ALA A 97 3.68 4.75 -16.11
CA ALA A 97 3.65 6.11 -16.61
C ALA A 97 3.87 7.12 -15.47
N LEU A 98 5.02 7.81 -15.48
CA LEU A 98 5.43 8.69 -14.37
C LEU A 98 4.55 9.95 -14.25
N ASP A 99 3.94 10.40 -15.35
CA ASP A 99 2.96 11.50 -15.39
C ASP A 99 1.65 11.18 -14.67
N LYS A 100 1.39 9.89 -14.38
CA LYS A 100 0.24 9.43 -13.59
C LYS A 100 0.52 9.33 -12.10
N LEU A 101 1.76 9.57 -11.67
CA LEU A 101 2.16 9.43 -10.27
C LEU A 101 2.29 10.81 -9.60
N LEU A 102 1.53 11.03 -8.54
CA LEU A 102 1.55 12.25 -7.74
C LEU A 102 2.08 11.94 -6.34
N VAL A 103 3.22 12.52 -5.98
CA VAL A 103 3.75 12.46 -4.61
C VAL A 103 3.22 13.65 -3.83
N VAL A 104 2.51 13.38 -2.74
CA VAL A 104 1.97 14.40 -1.83
C VAL A 104 2.74 14.34 -0.52
N ARG A 105 3.17 15.50 -0.03
CA ARG A 105 3.86 15.67 1.25
C ARG A 105 2.97 16.48 2.18
N SER A 106 2.47 15.88 3.26
CA SER A 106 1.64 16.60 4.23
C SER A 106 2.50 17.25 5.31
N LYS A 107 2.03 18.38 5.85
CA LYS A 107 2.71 19.10 6.95
C LYS A 107 2.26 18.60 8.32
N ASN A 108 1.05 18.06 8.42
CA ASN A 108 0.46 17.60 9.67
C ASN A 108 -0.60 16.51 9.43
N HIS A 109 -1.03 15.87 10.52
CA HIS A 109 -2.01 14.77 10.49
C HIS A 109 -3.36 15.16 9.87
N ALA A 110 -3.84 16.39 10.09
CA ALA A 110 -5.12 16.84 9.54
C ALA A 110 -5.04 16.98 8.01
N GLU A 111 -3.93 17.52 7.50
CA GLU A 111 -3.65 17.60 6.06
C GLU A 111 -3.47 16.20 5.45
N TRP A 112 -2.76 15.29 6.14
CA TRP A 112 -2.64 13.89 5.72
C TRP A 112 -4.02 13.25 5.55
N LEU A 113 -4.88 13.35 6.57
CA LEU A 113 -6.21 12.74 6.54
C LEU A 113 -7.09 13.35 5.44
N TRP A 114 -7.02 14.67 5.26
CA TRP A 114 -7.74 15.36 4.20
C TRP A 114 -7.25 14.92 2.82
N ALA A 115 -5.94 14.89 2.58
CA ALA A 115 -5.36 14.48 1.31
C ALA A 115 -5.67 13.01 0.98
N ALA A 116 -5.59 12.12 1.98
CA ALA A 116 -5.98 10.72 1.84
C ALA A 116 -7.46 10.60 1.43
N GLU A 117 -8.36 11.29 2.13
CA GLU A 117 -9.79 11.26 1.81
C GLU A 117 -10.07 11.82 0.41
N GLN A 118 -9.47 12.95 0.03
CA GLN A 118 -9.67 13.54 -1.30
C GLN A 118 -9.14 12.63 -2.42
N SER A 119 -8.00 11.96 -2.19
CA SER A 119 -7.45 11.01 -3.16
C SER A 119 -8.39 9.83 -3.39
N ILE A 120 -9.02 9.32 -2.33
CA ILE A 120 -10.00 8.24 -2.45
C ILE A 120 -11.25 8.73 -3.18
N ARG A 121 -11.77 9.90 -2.83
CA ARG A 121 -12.98 10.48 -3.42
C ARG A 121 -12.81 10.87 -4.89
N SER A 122 -11.61 11.24 -5.31
CA SER A 122 -11.31 11.54 -6.72
C SER A 122 -11.19 10.28 -7.59
N GLY A 123 -11.22 9.09 -6.98
CA GLY A 123 -11.02 7.83 -7.68
C GLY A 123 -9.56 7.54 -8.00
N ALA A 124 -8.60 8.25 -7.37
CA ALA A 124 -7.19 7.90 -7.50
C ALA A 124 -6.86 6.60 -6.76
N LEU A 125 -5.82 5.90 -7.23
CA LEU A 125 -5.20 4.82 -6.46
C LEU A 125 -4.36 5.44 -5.35
N LEU A 126 -4.77 5.28 -4.09
CA LEU A 126 -4.04 5.82 -2.95
C LEU A 126 -3.04 4.80 -2.38
N LEU A 127 -1.80 5.23 -2.22
CA LEU A 127 -0.76 4.61 -1.40
C LEU A 127 -0.35 5.61 -0.33
N ALA A 128 -0.79 5.43 0.91
CA ALA A 128 -0.51 6.36 1.99
C ALA A 128 0.32 5.70 3.09
N TRP A 129 1.40 6.34 3.48
CA TRP A 129 2.22 5.91 4.61
C TRP A 129 1.77 6.64 5.86
N THR A 130 1.48 5.89 6.92
CA THR A 130 1.03 6.47 8.19
C THR A 130 2.22 6.99 8.98
N GLY A 131 2.07 8.18 9.55
CA GLY A 131 3.07 8.76 10.45
C GLY A 131 3.08 8.13 11.85
N SER A 132 3.87 8.73 12.72
CA SER A 132 3.87 8.49 14.17
C SER A 132 3.42 9.77 14.88
N PRO A 133 2.28 9.77 15.61
CA PRO A 133 1.47 8.61 15.97
C PRO A 133 0.61 8.07 14.82
N PRO A 134 0.19 6.78 14.88
CA PRO A 134 -0.69 6.20 13.87
C PRO A 134 -2.09 6.85 13.88
N PRO A 135 -2.82 6.80 12.75
CA PRO A 135 -4.18 7.33 12.65
C PRO A 135 -5.13 6.65 13.65
N ARG A 136 -6.07 7.44 14.19
CA ARG A 136 -7.05 6.93 15.15
C ARG A 136 -8.09 6.08 14.43
N TYR A 137 -8.83 5.27 15.19
CA TYR A 137 -9.92 4.45 14.63
C TYR A 137 -10.95 5.28 13.85
N ALA A 138 -11.30 6.48 14.34
CA ALA A 138 -12.22 7.39 13.66
C ALA A 138 -11.70 7.83 12.29
N ASP A 139 -10.40 8.12 12.18
CA ASP A 139 -9.73 8.51 10.93
C ASP A 139 -9.78 7.35 9.93
N LEU A 140 -9.41 6.14 10.38
CA LEU A 140 -9.47 4.93 9.55
C LEU A 140 -10.91 4.61 9.11
N ARG A 141 -11.91 4.83 9.97
CA ARG A 141 -13.32 4.60 9.62
C ARG A 141 -13.79 5.61 8.58
N LYS A 142 -13.34 6.87 8.67
CA LYS A 142 -13.59 7.89 7.65
C LYS A 142 -13.03 7.48 6.29
N LEU A 143 -11.78 7.03 6.25
CA LEU A 143 -11.14 6.54 5.03
C LEU A 143 -11.82 5.28 4.48
N GLN A 144 -12.23 4.35 5.35
CA GLN A 144 -12.95 3.16 4.93
C GLN A 144 -14.29 3.50 4.28
N LEU A 145 -15.04 4.46 4.84
CA LEU A 145 -16.30 4.91 4.26
C LEU A 145 -16.06 5.57 2.89
N ALA A 146 -15.05 6.41 2.76
CA ALA A 146 -14.68 6.99 1.48
C ALA A 146 -14.29 5.91 0.45
N ALA A 147 -13.57 4.87 0.87
CA ALA A 147 -13.16 3.78 -0.01
C ALA A 147 -14.35 2.90 -0.44
N ALA A 148 -15.33 2.70 0.44
CA ALA A 148 -16.56 1.96 0.11
C ALA A 148 -17.38 2.65 -0.98
N ASP A 149 -17.31 3.98 -1.06
CA ASP A 149 -17.97 4.79 -2.10
C ASP A 149 -17.13 4.93 -3.39
N SER A 150 -15.83 4.59 -3.35
CA SER A 150 -14.94 4.64 -4.52
C SER A 150 -14.89 3.30 -5.26
N SER A 151 -14.37 3.25 -6.49
CA SER A 151 -14.18 1.99 -7.24
C SER A 151 -12.83 1.32 -6.97
N ASN A 152 -11.91 2.01 -6.31
CA ASN A 152 -10.49 1.64 -6.24
C ASN A 152 -10.08 1.33 -4.80
N PRO A 153 -9.16 0.38 -4.58
CA PRO A 153 -8.63 0.13 -3.26
C PRO A 153 -7.76 1.29 -2.80
N ALA A 154 -7.75 1.53 -1.49
CA ALA A 154 -6.85 2.46 -0.84
C ALA A 154 -5.88 1.68 0.04
N PHE A 155 -4.58 1.82 -0.22
CA PHE A 155 -3.52 1.13 0.50
C PHE A 155 -2.94 2.02 1.59
N LEU A 156 -2.97 1.55 2.83
CA LEU A 156 -2.31 2.19 3.98
C LEU A 156 -1.11 1.36 4.42
N PHE A 157 0.06 1.97 4.43
CA PHE A 157 1.27 1.39 5.02
C PHE A 157 1.38 1.78 6.48
N SER A 158 1.14 0.82 7.35
CA SER A 158 1.09 1.00 8.80
C SER A 158 2.25 0.28 9.49
N SER A 159 2.71 0.81 10.62
CA SER A 159 3.70 0.12 11.45
C SER A 159 3.14 -1.22 11.97
N PRO A 160 3.97 -2.27 12.13
CA PRO A 160 3.57 -3.51 12.78
C PRO A 160 3.05 -3.30 14.21
N LYS A 161 3.43 -2.20 14.87
CA LYS A 161 2.91 -1.81 16.19
C LYS A 161 1.38 -1.62 16.18
N ALA A 162 0.78 -1.34 15.02
CA ALA A 162 -0.66 -1.20 14.85
C ALA A 162 -1.41 -2.54 14.70
N LEU A 163 -0.72 -3.70 14.69
CA LEU A 163 -1.35 -5.02 14.55
C LEU A 163 -2.33 -5.35 15.67
N SER A 164 -2.03 -4.91 16.89
CA SER A 164 -2.91 -5.09 18.06
C SER A 164 -4.06 -4.10 18.09
N ALA A 165 -3.97 -2.98 17.37
CA ALA A 165 -5.00 -1.96 17.36
C ALA A 165 -6.22 -2.42 16.53
N PRO A 166 -7.45 -2.09 16.96
CA PRO A 166 -8.64 -2.35 16.18
C PRO A 166 -8.59 -1.50 14.91
N SER A 167 -9.00 -2.11 13.80
CA SER A 167 -9.01 -1.44 12.50
C SER A 167 -10.30 -1.75 11.75
N PRO A 168 -10.89 -0.73 11.09
CA PRO A 168 -12.03 -0.92 10.22
C PRO A 168 -11.66 -1.50 8.83
N ALA A 169 -10.38 -1.58 8.46
CA ALA A 169 -9.94 -2.04 7.13
C ALA A 169 -10.51 -3.42 6.75
N THR A 170 -10.84 -3.60 5.47
CA THR A 170 -11.44 -4.86 4.97
C THR A 170 -10.39 -5.97 4.88
N LEU A 171 -9.16 -5.59 4.53
CA LEU A 171 -8.01 -6.47 4.42
C LEU A 171 -6.84 -5.89 5.23
N ARG A 172 -6.19 -6.73 6.04
CA ARG A 172 -4.94 -6.40 6.74
C ARG A 172 -3.92 -7.49 6.49
N LEU A 173 -2.76 -7.12 5.96
CA LEU A 173 -1.65 -8.02 5.67
C LEU A 173 -0.40 -7.59 6.43
N GLU A 174 0.19 -8.54 7.16
CA GLU A 174 1.53 -8.40 7.73
C GLU A 174 2.55 -8.87 6.70
N LEU A 175 3.61 -8.07 6.47
CA LEU A 175 4.64 -8.37 5.47
C LEU A 175 6.01 -8.48 6.16
N LYS A 176 6.71 -9.60 5.92
CA LYS A 176 8.07 -9.83 6.41
C LYS A 176 8.99 -10.21 5.26
N SER A 177 10.24 -9.76 5.33
CA SER A 177 11.29 -10.25 4.43
C SER A 177 11.81 -11.57 4.97
N LEU A 178 11.82 -12.62 4.14
CA LEU A 178 12.56 -13.85 4.46
C LEU A 178 14.00 -13.72 3.93
N GLU A 179 14.11 -13.34 2.66
CA GLU A 179 15.36 -13.11 1.94
C GLU A 179 15.18 -11.92 0.99
N VAL A 180 16.22 -11.63 0.20
CA VAL A 180 16.13 -10.62 -0.87
C VAL A 180 15.07 -11.06 -1.88
N ASN A 181 14.13 -10.15 -2.19
CA ASN A 181 13.01 -10.39 -3.11
C ASN A 181 12.07 -11.54 -2.70
N GLN A 182 12.10 -11.97 -1.43
CA GLN A 182 11.17 -12.95 -0.88
C GLN A 182 10.38 -12.37 0.29
N LEU A 183 9.06 -12.29 0.12
CA LEU A 183 8.13 -11.83 1.14
C LEU A 183 7.33 -12.99 1.72
N LEU A 184 7.21 -12.99 3.04
CA LEU A 184 6.18 -13.72 3.76
C LEU A 184 5.01 -12.77 4.03
N LEU A 185 3.84 -13.12 3.49
CA LEU A 185 2.59 -12.42 3.73
C LEU A 185 1.76 -13.23 4.73
N THR A 186 1.30 -12.60 5.81
CA THR A 186 0.36 -13.20 6.77
C THR A 186 -0.95 -12.43 6.78
N VAL A 187 -2.06 -13.12 6.53
CA VAL A 187 -3.40 -12.53 6.57
C VAL A 187 -3.80 -12.29 8.01
N ARG A 188 -3.95 -11.03 8.41
CA ARG A 188 -4.36 -10.65 9.77
C ARG A 188 -5.85 -10.44 9.88
N LYS A 189 -6.47 -9.95 8.80
CA LYS A 189 -7.90 -9.72 8.71
C LYS A 189 -8.31 -9.81 7.26
N GLN A 190 -9.27 -10.68 6.95
CA GLN A 190 -9.99 -10.70 5.69
C GLN A 190 -11.30 -11.45 5.90
N ARG A 191 -12.40 -10.94 5.34
CA ARG A 191 -13.68 -11.65 5.42
C ARG A 191 -13.63 -12.92 4.58
N GLY A 192 -13.83 -14.08 5.21
CA GLY A 192 -13.88 -15.38 4.54
C GLY A 192 -12.53 -16.12 4.44
N VAL A 193 -11.42 -15.53 4.90
CA VAL A 193 -10.13 -16.23 5.06
C VAL A 193 -9.84 -16.37 6.55
N ALA A 194 -9.34 -17.54 6.95
CA ALA A 194 -8.87 -17.73 8.32
C ALA A 194 -7.69 -16.79 8.61
N GLY A 195 -7.77 -16.08 9.74
CA GLY A 195 -6.64 -15.29 10.22
C GLY A 195 -5.43 -16.18 10.46
N GLY A 196 -4.24 -15.71 10.06
CA GLY A 196 -2.99 -16.45 10.16
C GLY A 196 -2.61 -17.24 8.91
N ALA A 197 -3.43 -17.25 7.85
CA ALA A 197 -3.02 -17.82 6.57
C ALA A 197 -1.76 -17.12 6.03
N CYS A 198 -0.77 -17.91 5.61
CA CYS A 198 0.53 -17.41 5.17
C CYS A 198 0.79 -17.76 3.70
N LEU A 199 1.50 -16.87 3.00
CA LEU A 199 1.98 -17.10 1.65
C LEU A 199 3.42 -16.61 1.51
N HIS A 200 4.26 -17.46 0.93
CA HIS A 200 5.60 -17.09 0.50
C HIS A 200 5.51 -16.60 -0.94
N LEU A 201 6.03 -15.40 -1.20
CA LEU A 201 5.98 -14.74 -2.50
C LEU A 201 7.36 -14.28 -2.95
N SER A 202 7.76 -14.71 -4.14
CA SER A 202 8.95 -14.22 -4.83
C SER A 202 8.58 -13.02 -5.72
N LEU A 203 9.23 -11.88 -5.52
CA LEU A 203 8.91 -10.60 -6.18
C LEU A 203 9.71 -10.34 -7.47
N GLY A 204 10.47 -11.32 -7.96
CA GLY A 204 11.32 -11.19 -9.15
C GLY A 204 12.68 -11.86 -8.97
N GLU A 205 13.52 -11.81 -10.01
CA GLU A 205 14.76 -12.58 -10.06
C GLU A 205 15.71 -12.33 -8.87
N ALA A 206 16.28 -13.42 -8.37
CA ALA A 206 17.33 -13.44 -7.35
C ALA A 206 18.64 -12.73 -7.80
N ASN A 207 18.75 -12.33 -9.07
CA ASN A 207 19.96 -11.82 -9.70
C ASN A 207 20.31 -10.36 -9.40
N SER A 208 19.45 -9.62 -8.70
CA SER A 208 19.87 -8.36 -8.09
C SER A 208 20.49 -8.68 -6.73
N GLN A 209 21.71 -9.22 -6.73
CA GLN A 209 22.53 -9.21 -5.52
C GLN A 209 22.61 -7.76 -5.07
N ARG A 210 21.87 -7.39 -4.02
CA ARG A 210 22.12 -6.15 -3.31
C ARG A 210 23.55 -6.29 -2.80
N THR A 211 24.49 -5.58 -3.40
CA THR A 211 25.85 -5.49 -2.88
C THR A 211 25.71 -5.09 -1.43
N ASN A 212 26.18 -5.97 -0.52
CA ASN A 212 26.19 -5.63 0.90
C ASN A 212 26.88 -4.26 1.02
N LEU A 213 26.29 -3.33 1.77
CA LEU A 213 26.85 -1.98 1.89
C LEU A 213 28.31 -2.02 2.35
N ALA A 214 28.69 -3.03 3.15
CA ALA A 214 30.06 -3.28 3.60
C ALA A 214 31.00 -3.82 2.50
N LEU A 215 30.45 -4.34 1.40
CA LEU A 215 31.16 -4.82 0.22
C LEU A 215 31.18 -3.77 -0.91
N LEU A 216 30.49 -2.64 -0.75
CA LEU A 216 30.71 -1.53 -1.66
C LEU A 216 32.17 -1.08 -1.50
N PRO A 217 32.89 -0.81 -2.60
CA PRO A 217 34.17 -0.13 -2.51
C PRO A 217 33.90 1.26 -1.95
N ALA A 218 33.93 1.39 -0.62
CA ALA A 218 34.10 2.67 0.00
C ALA A 218 35.48 3.13 -0.45
N ASP A 219 35.52 4.17 -1.28
CA ASP A 219 36.75 4.94 -1.50
C ASP A 219 37.26 5.32 -0.12
N ARG A 220 38.20 4.54 0.41
CA ARG A 220 39.02 4.93 1.54
C ARG A 220 39.76 6.14 1.04
N HIS A 221 39.23 7.32 1.40
CA HIS A 221 39.74 8.65 1.10
C HIS A 221 41.17 8.62 0.56
N ARG A 222 41.33 8.93 -0.73
CA ARG A 222 42.59 9.51 -1.21
C ARG A 222 42.84 10.73 -0.33
N THR A 223 43.75 10.61 0.61
CA THR A 223 44.30 11.74 1.35
C THR A 223 44.94 12.67 0.31
N TYR A 224 44.30 13.81 0.06
CA TYR A 224 44.96 14.87 -0.68
C TYR A 224 46.14 15.35 0.18
N PRO A 225 47.38 15.36 -0.34
CA PRO A 225 48.50 15.91 0.41
C PRO A 225 48.25 17.41 0.63
N THR A 226 48.23 17.81 1.89
CA THR A 226 48.17 19.21 2.30
C THR A 226 49.44 19.90 1.80
N GLN A 227 49.35 20.63 0.68
CA GLN A 227 50.42 21.54 0.30
C GLN A 227 50.48 22.64 1.36
N GLN A 228 51.54 22.60 2.18
CA GLN A 228 51.94 23.71 3.02
C GLN A 228 52.23 24.91 2.09
N LEU A 229 51.35 25.91 2.09
CA LEU A 229 51.72 27.23 1.60
C LEU A 229 52.71 27.84 2.59
N ASN A 230 54.00 27.74 2.25
CA ASN A 230 55.02 28.61 2.82
C ASN A 230 55.05 29.93 2.03
N ASN A 231 55.00 31.01 2.81
CA ASN A 231 55.24 32.45 2.54
C ASN A 231 54.00 33.34 2.52
#